data_AF-A0A1Z5JJC8-F1
#
_entry.id   AF-A0A1Z5JJC8-F1
#
_cell.length_a   1.000
_cell.length_b   1.000
_cell.length_c   1.000
_cell.angle_alpha   90.00
_cell.angle_beta   90.00
_cell.angle_gamma   90.00
#
_symmetry.space_group_name_H-M   'P 1'
#
loop_
_entity.id
_entity.type
_entity.pdbx_description
1 polymer ?
#
loop_
_entity_poly.entity_id
_entity_poly.type
_entity_poly.pdbx_seq_one_letter_code
_entity_poly.pdbx_strand_id
1 'polypeptide(L)'
;MAIWRDNGTLTYWMAHGSDDFPDEDDCTFTLSYQDGGPTLAIFGDTAEAVAQTAAYFMSLEKSTDQSSRLVIKGCHEFFEFYSAGERCLTRMLVASPSRPIEFHDVKLSVAQTQAMATSLYPVHLTFNLCIFEDQGTAFVTALEKRKSPIGSLAFKECDPFDFLNLKRLIKLEHKIEELALPDLHYEADEAETETEAEKDIMLCTFAAKVIRLHCEIWTPLLSDIDWGALHINAEKLSLTLHDGVREPFPTEPVLCLLQRLAQLGHFVELKLSFAFNDYRMRLHDEDLFRTALANKRIPISVAGELIRTALANSNLQVLDLGNLREKPWWDQHVETLLDGLKDHTELLTLKLEVGNDAFGLDFCYLRRLLSRNRKIKVTNEKGVIYSDGSSIHELYSLNRFYRGSESLAAKPFSYRLAVGAAAMVECARNKFQRYALLCSNHTDVLYDLIQFAQEDELYDGGDSLHRTQDANLERNRKRCRS
;
A
#
# COMPACT_ATOMS: atom_id res chain seq x y z
N MET A 1 30.22 14.00 9.29
CA MET A 1 30.77 14.71 10.47
C MET A 1 31.00 13.70 11.57
N ALA A 2 32.20 13.66 12.16
CA ALA A 2 32.58 12.70 13.20
C ALA A 2 32.66 13.39 14.58
N ILE A 3 32.11 12.78 15.64
CA ILE A 3 32.15 13.30 17.01
C ILE A 3 32.56 12.18 17.97
N TRP A 4 33.66 12.37 18.68
CA TRP A 4 34.07 11.50 19.79
C TRP A 4 33.32 11.89 21.07
N ARG A 5 32.77 10.91 21.79
CA ARG A 5 31.96 11.09 23.01
C ARG A 5 32.74 10.68 24.25
N ASP A 6 32.37 11.25 25.40
CA ASP A 6 33.04 10.97 26.68
C ASP A 6 32.86 9.52 27.15
N ASN A 7 31.82 8.82 26.69
CA ASN A 7 31.58 7.40 26.98
C ASN A 7 32.36 6.44 26.06
N GLY A 8 33.35 6.95 25.31
CA GLY A 8 34.20 6.14 24.43
C GLY A 8 33.54 5.73 23.12
N THR A 9 32.41 6.36 22.74
CA THR A 9 31.80 6.12 21.42
C THR A 9 32.22 7.18 20.40
N LEU A 10 32.32 6.77 19.13
CA LEU A 10 32.45 7.67 17.99
C LEU A 10 31.13 7.67 17.22
N THR A 11 30.60 8.85 16.94
CA THR A 11 29.41 8.98 16.09
C THR A 11 29.75 9.62 14.77
N TYR A 12 29.28 9.02 13.67
CA TYR A 12 29.46 9.50 12.31
C TYR A 12 28.11 9.87 11.68
N TRP A 13 27.94 11.14 11.34
CA TRP A 13 26.73 11.66 10.72
C TRP A 13 26.87 11.70 9.20
N MET A 14 25.96 11.02 8.52
CA MET A 14 25.88 10.90 7.07
C MET A 14 24.63 11.62 6.55
N ALA A 15 24.83 12.44 5.52
CA ALA A 15 23.72 13.03 4.79
C ALA A 15 23.07 11.96 3.90
N HIS A 16 21.79 12.14 3.61
CA HIS A 16 21.07 11.24 2.72
C HIS A 16 21.75 11.14 1.34
N GLY A 17 21.92 9.91 0.85
CA GLY A 17 22.52 9.62 -0.46
C GLY A 17 24.04 9.84 -0.54
N SER A 18 24.72 9.97 0.60
CA SER A 18 26.18 10.03 0.65
C SER A 18 26.76 8.62 0.67
N ASP A 19 27.69 8.30 -0.23
CA ASP A 19 28.42 7.02 -0.27
C ASP A 19 29.63 6.97 0.66
N ASP A 20 29.77 7.96 1.54
CA ASP A 20 30.87 8.09 2.50
C ASP A 20 30.59 7.24 3.74
N PHE A 21 30.42 5.94 3.52
CA PHE A 21 30.18 4.97 4.57
C PHE A 21 31.52 4.55 5.19
N PRO A 22 31.70 4.68 6.51
CA PRO A 22 32.68 3.84 7.18
C PRO A 22 32.33 2.37 6.88
N ASP A 23 33.35 1.52 6.76
CA ASP A 23 33.15 0.10 6.44
C ASP A 23 32.06 -0.49 7.34
N GLU A 24 30.99 -1.04 6.75
CA GLU A 24 29.83 -1.52 7.51
C GLU A 24 30.25 -2.64 8.46
N ASP A 25 31.31 -3.37 8.09
CA ASP A 25 31.91 -4.44 8.87
C ASP A 25 32.59 -3.96 10.17
N ASP A 26 32.80 -2.65 10.33
CA ASP A 26 33.37 -2.05 11.53
C ASP A 26 32.32 -1.30 12.38
N CYS A 27 31.12 -1.06 11.83
CA CYS A 27 30.07 -0.31 12.54
C CYS A 27 29.38 -1.22 13.55
N THR A 28 29.06 -0.71 14.74
CA THR A 28 28.31 -1.51 15.73
C THR A 28 26.80 -1.30 15.64
N PHE A 29 26.36 -0.10 15.24
CA PHE A 29 24.96 0.30 15.32
C PHE A 29 24.64 1.52 14.46
N THR A 30 23.45 1.56 13.86
CA THR A 30 22.99 2.71 13.06
C THR A 30 21.57 3.17 13.41
N LEU A 31 21.35 4.48 13.34
CA LEU A 31 20.04 5.13 13.37
C LEU A 31 19.81 5.84 12.04
N SER A 32 18.89 5.36 11.22
CA SER A 32 18.61 5.93 9.90
C SER A 32 17.22 6.54 9.85
N TYR A 33 17.14 7.83 9.56
CA TYR A 33 15.89 8.51 9.23
C TYR A 33 15.72 8.43 7.72
N GLN A 34 14.80 7.61 7.22
CA GLN A 34 14.59 7.44 5.77
C GLN A 34 13.96 8.69 5.14
N ASP A 35 13.60 8.60 3.85
CA ASP A 35 12.88 9.66 3.12
C ASP A 35 13.65 10.99 3.03
N GLY A 36 14.96 10.92 2.80
CA GLY A 36 15.81 12.11 2.74
C GLY A 36 16.45 12.50 4.08
N GLY A 37 16.17 11.75 5.15
CA GLY A 37 16.77 11.98 6.45
C GLY A 37 18.22 11.49 6.58
N PRO A 38 18.91 11.93 7.65
CA PRO A 38 20.28 11.54 7.94
C PRO A 38 20.39 10.10 8.46
N THR A 39 21.58 9.53 8.34
CA THR A 39 21.97 8.32 9.05
C THR A 39 23.09 8.62 10.04
N LEU A 40 22.94 8.12 11.26
CA LEU A 40 23.94 8.19 12.31
C LEU A 40 24.52 6.79 12.55
N ALA A 41 25.79 6.62 12.22
CA ALA A 41 26.56 5.44 12.60
C ALA A 41 27.22 5.66 13.96
N ILE A 42 27.20 4.64 14.82
CA ILE A 42 27.73 4.67 16.18
C ILE A 42 28.70 3.51 16.34
N PHE A 43 29.91 3.85 16.76
CA PHE A 43 31.02 2.94 17.03
C PHE A 43 31.38 3.02 18.50
N GLY A 44 31.77 1.90 19.11
CA GLY A 44 32.30 1.87 20.46
C GLY A 44 32.72 0.48 20.88
N ASP A 45 33.54 0.42 21.93
CA ASP A 45 34.12 -0.84 22.41
C ASP A 45 33.10 -1.75 23.13
N THR A 46 31.94 -1.22 23.52
CA THR A 46 30.90 -1.97 24.24
C THR A 46 29.50 -1.67 23.71
N ALA A 47 28.65 -2.68 23.65
CA ALA A 47 27.24 -2.53 23.28
C ALA A 47 26.50 -1.56 24.22
N GLU A 48 26.85 -1.57 25.51
CA GLU A 48 26.28 -0.64 26.49
C GLU A 48 26.53 0.83 26.11
N ALA A 49 27.79 1.20 25.85
CA ALA A 49 28.12 2.59 25.51
C ALA A 49 27.46 3.02 24.20
N VAL A 50 27.42 2.13 23.22
CA VAL A 50 26.77 2.35 21.91
C VAL A 50 25.26 2.56 22.08
N ALA A 51 24.58 1.68 22.84
CA ALA A 51 23.15 1.78 23.11
C ALA A 51 22.77 3.04 23.90
N GLN A 52 23.59 3.44 24.89
CA GLN A 52 23.40 4.70 25.62
C GLN A 52 23.55 5.92 24.70
N THR A 53 24.53 5.90 23.80
CA THR A 53 24.70 6.97 22.80
C THR A 53 23.51 7.02 21.85
N ALA A 54 23.03 5.88 21.36
CA ALA A 54 21.82 5.82 20.53
C ALA A 54 20.60 6.41 21.28
N ALA A 55 20.37 5.99 22.52
CA ALA A 55 19.29 6.51 23.36
C ALA A 55 19.36 8.02 23.59
N TYR A 56 20.57 8.56 23.76
CA TYR A 56 20.77 10.01 23.85
C TYR A 56 20.26 10.70 22.59
N PHE A 57 20.68 10.27 21.39
CA PHE A 57 20.25 10.89 20.14
C PHE A 57 18.75 10.73 19.88
N MET A 58 18.18 9.55 20.15
CA MET A 58 16.73 9.32 20.07
C MET A 58 15.96 10.24 21.03
N SER A 59 16.53 10.56 22.20
CA SER A 59 15.90 11.47 23.16
C SER A 59 15.89 12.94 22.70
N LEU A 60 16.76 13.31 21.75
CA LEU A 60 16.79 14.66 21.18
C LEU A 60 15.71 14.89 20.13
N GLU A 61 15.01 13.82 19.74
CA GLU A 61 13.95 13.90 18.76
C GLU A 61 12.85 14.86 19.21
N LYS A 62 12.40 15.68 18.26
CA LYS A 62 11.28 16.60 18.43
C LYS A 62 10.14 16.13 17.54
N SER A 63 8.92 16.48 17.93
CA SER A 63 7.75 16.27 17.10
C SER A 63 7.95 17.00 15.75
N THR A 64 7.80 16.26 14.66
CA THR A 64 7.87 16.78 13.29
C THR A 64 6.59 16.42 12.56
N ASP A 65 6.07 17.34 11.75
CA ASP A 65 4.91 17.06 10.88
C ASP A 65 5.27 16.06 9.76
N GLN A 66 6.56 15.93 9.46
CA GLN A 66 7.08 14.93 8.53
C GLN A 66 7.35 13.63 9.27
N SER A 67 6.65 12.58 8.86
CA SER A 67 6.80 11.23 9.38
C SER A 67 7.79 10.44 8.51
N SER A 68 9.09 10.72 8.63
CA SER A 68 10.12 9.84 8.04
C SER A 68 10.22 8.55 8.84
N ARG A 69 10.41 7.40 8.19
CA ARG A 69 10.65 6.14 8.89
C ARG A 69 11.96 6.19 9.67
N LEU A 70 11.96 5.73 10.92
CA LEU A 70 13.18 5.53 11.71
C LEU A 70 13.57 4.05 11.69
N VAL A 71 14.79 3.76 11.24
CA VAL A 71 15.39 2.42 11.29
C VAL A 71 16.46 2.39 12.37
N ILE A 72 16.36 1.40 13.26
CA ILE A 72 17.27 1.14 14.37
C ILE A 72 17.92 -0.21 14.07
N LYS A 73 19.20 -0.20 13.68
CA LYS A 73 19.86 -1.39 13.14
C LYS A 73 21.15 -1.73 13.88
N GLY A 74 21.26 -2.97 14.36
CA GLY A 74 22.53 -3.59 14.75
C GLY A 74 23.32 -4.03 13.52
N CYS A 75 24.65 -3.98 13.59
CA CYS A 75 25.51 -4.32 12.45
C CYS A 75 26.18 -5.71 12.56
N HIS A 76 26.19 -6.34 13.74
CA HIS A 76 26.82 -7.64 13.97
C HIS A 76 26.06 -8.46 15.01
N GLU A 77 25.62 -9.66 14.61
CA GLU A 77 24.82 -10.55 15.45
C GLU A 77 23.65 -9.78 16.11
N PHE A 78 22.83 -10.40 16.97
CA PHE A 78 21.71 -9.66 17.57
C PHE A 78 22.23 -8.64 18.59
N PHE A 79 22.29 -7.35 18.21
CA PHE A 79 22.84 -6.29 19.06
C PHE A 79 22.02 -6.10 20.34
N GLU A 80 22.66 -6.19 21.50
CA GLU A 80 22.00 -6.05 22.80
C GLU A 80 21.63 -4.59 23.10
N PHE A 81 20.39 -4.21 22.80
CA PHE A 81 19.93 -2.83 22.91
C PHE A 81 19.46 -2.43 24.32
N TYR A 82 19.73 -3.23 25.35
CA TYR A 82 19.16 -3.07 26.70
C TYR A 82 19.53 -1.74 27.35
N SER A 83 20.79 -1.31 27.23
CA SER A 83 21.30 -0.12 27.91
C SER A 83 20.74 1.20 27.36
N ALA A 84 20.01 1.15 26.24
CA ALA A 84 19.23 2.30 25.77
C ALA A 84 18.06 2.64 26.72
N GLY A 85 17.59 1.65 27.49
CA GLY A 85 16.47 1.78 28.44
C GLY A 85 15.11 1.93 27.76
N GLU A 86 14.04 1.63 28.50
CA GLU A 86 12.66 1.71 28.01
C GLU A 86 12.13 3.15 27.91
N ARG A 87 12.73 4.07 28.70
CA ARG A 87 12.33 5.49 28.71
C ARG A 87 12.63 6.19 27.39
N CYS A 88 13.72 5.83 26.70
CA CYS A 88 14.04 6.44 25.41
C CYS A 88 12.99 6.06 24.35
N LEU A 89 12.60 4.78 24.30
CA LEU A 89 11.56 4.27 23.39
C LEU A 89 10.20 4.90 23.70
N THR A 90 9.83 4.97 24.98
CA THR A 90 8.56 5.61 25.39
C THR A 90 8.50 7.07 24.93
N ARG A 91 9.59 7.83 25.15
CA ARG A 91 9.66 9.23 24.76
C ARG A 91 9.56 9.40 23.24
N MET A 92 10.26 8.56 22.49
CA MET A 92 10.22 8.57 21.01
C MET A 92 8.80 8.30 20.49
N LEU A 93 8.13 7.27 21.00
CA LEU A 93 6.76 6.92 20.61
C LEU A 93 5.75 8.02 20.94
N VAL A 94 5.97 8.77 22.04
CA VAL A 94 5.14 9.92 22.40
C VAL A 94 5.45 11.15 21.53
N ALA A 95 6.70 11.36 21.13
CA ALA A 95 7.12 12.52 20.35
C ALA A 95 6.58 12.49 18.91
N SER A 96 6.50 11.29 18.30
CA SER A 96 6.04 11.12 16.92
C SER A 96 5.23 9.81 16.75
N PRO A 97 3.99 9.73 17.26
CA PRO A 97 3.21 8.47 17.26
C PRO A 97 2.97 7.85 15.89
N SER A 98 2.78 8.69 14.86
CA SER A 98 2.52 8.23 13.49
C SER A 98 3.77 7.72 12.76
N ARG A 99 4.95 7.85 13.36
CA ARG A 99 6.20 7.48 12.70
C ARG A 99 6.35 5.96 12.66
N PRO A 100 6.61 5.37 11.48
CA PRO A 100 7.05 3.99 11.39
C PRO A 100 8.44 3.82 12.00
N ILE A 101 8.57 2.87 12.93
CA ILE A 101 9.82 2.50 13.57
C ILE A 101 10.12 1.05 13.20
N GLU A 102 11.33 0.82 12.73
CA GLU A 102 11.78 -0.45 12.22
C GLU A 102 13.08 -0.85 12.94
N PHE A 103 13.07 -2.02 13.57
CA PHE A 103 14.19 -2.59 14.30
C PHE A 103 14.82 -3.70 13.45
N HIS A 104 16.14 -3.71 13.32
CA HIS A 104 16.91 -4.69 12.54
C HIS A 104 18.03 -5.26 13.39
N ASP A 105 18.14 -6.59 13.48
CA ASP A 105 19.29 -7.26 14.11
C ASP A 105 19.51 -6.81 15.56
N VAL A 106 18.42 -6.63 16.33
CA VAL A 106 18.49 -6.20 17.73
C VAL A 106 17.84 -7.20 18.69
N LYS A 107 18.44 -7.30 19.88
CA LYS A 107 17.87 -7.99 21.03
C LYS A 107 17.27 -6.97 22.00
N LEU A 108 15.99 -7.13 22.30
CA LEU A 108 15.20 -6.19 23.09
C LEU A 108 14.84 -6.79 24.45
N SER A 109 14.99 -5.98 25.50
CA SER A 109 14.66 -6.40 26.87
C SER A 109 13.15 -6.47 27.09
N VAL A 110 12.75 -7.19 28.13
CA VAL A 110 11.35 -7.27 28.61
C VAL A 110 10.74 -5.88 28.82
N ALA A 111 11.48 -4.95 29.46
CA ALA A 111 10.99 -3.61 29.75
C ALA A 111 10.76 -2.78 28.47
N GLN A 112 11.64 -2.93 27.48
CA GLN A 112 11.54 -2.22 26.20
C GLN A 112 10.35 -2.69 25.38
N THR A 113 10.18 -4.00 25.21
CA THR A 113 9.05 -4.56 24.45
C THR A 113 7.72 -4.21 25.15
N GLN A 114 7.66 -4.31 26.48
CA GLN A 114 6.49 -3.90 27.25
C GLN A 114 6.18 -2.40 27.09
N ALA A 115 7.18 -1.52 27.10
CA ALA A 115 6.97 -0.08 26.90
C ALA A 115 6.37 0.23 25.51
N MET A 116 6.85 -0.45 24.47
CA MET A 116 6.30 -0.31 23.12
C MET A 116 4.84 -0.81 23.04
N ALA A 117 4.57 -2.00 23.60
CA ALA A 117 3.23 -2.59 23.64
C ALA A 117 2.23 -1.77 24.48
N THR A 118 2.69 -0.99 25.46
CA THR A 118 1.83 -0.15 26.32
C THR A 118 1.70 1.30 25.85
N SER A 119 2.23 1.66 24.68
CA SER A 119 2.11 3.02 24.12
C SER A 119 0.65 3.50 24.05
N LEU A 120 0.36 4.73 24.49
CA LEU A 120 -1.00 5.27 24.54
C LEU A 120 -1.61 5.51 23.15
N TYR A 121 -0.76 5.74 22.16
CA TYR A 121 -1.17 6.05 20.79
C TYR A 121 -0.97 4.82 19.89
N PRO A 122 -1.69 4.73 18.76
CA PRO A 122 -1.32 3.83 17.68
C PRO A 122 0.11 4.13 17.21
N VAL A 123 0.89 3.08 16.99
CA VAL A 123 2.29 3.06 16.58
C VAL A 123 2.44 2.07 15.43
N HIS A 124 3.46 2.28 14.60
CA HIS A 124 3.77 1.40 13.47
C HIS A 124 5.13 0.77 13.72
N LEU A 125 5.15 -0.50 14.13
CA LEU A 125 6.35 -1.21 14.54
C LEU A 125 6.68 -2.31 13.53
N THR A 126 7.93 -2.35 13.09
CA THR A 126 8.48 -3.45 12.29
C THR A 126 9.69 -4.04 13.02
N PHE A 127 9.73 -5.35 13.14
CA PHE A 127 10.84 -6.10 13.71
C PHE A 127 11.41 -7.01 12.62
N ASN A 128 12.64 -6.77 12.19
CA ASN A 128 13.37 -7.58 11.23
C ASN A 128 14.53 -8.26 11.94
N LEU A 129 14.61 -9.59 11.91
CA LEU A 129 15.68 -10.33 12.59
C LEU A 129 15.88 -9.84 14.05
N CYS A 130 14.81 -9.74 14.82
CA CYS A 130 14.87 -9.28 16.21
C CYS A 130 14.63 -10.43 17.20
N ILE A 131 15.21 -10.32 18.39
CA ILE A 131 14.97 -11.27 19.50
C ILE A 131 14.36 -10.53 20.68
N PHE A 132 13.30 -11.09 21.26
CA PHE A 132 12.77 -10.63 22.55
C PHE A 132 13.33 -11.50 23.67
N GLU A 133 13.85 -10.86 24.72
CA GLU A 133 14.49 -11.53 25.87
C GLU A 133 13.64 -12.66 26.49
N ASP A 134 12.32 -12.47 26.56
CA ASP A 134 11.35 -13.41 27.12
C ASP A 134 10.47 -14.08 26.07
N GLN A 135 10.96 -14.17 24.84
CA GLN A 135 10.27 -14.78 23.70
C GLN A 135 8.87 -14.15 23.48
N GLY A 136 8.76 -12.86 23.81
CA GLY A 136 7.59 -12.01 23.62
C GLY A 136 6.47 -12.15 24.64
N THR A 137 6.69 -12.87 25.74
CA THR A 137 5.68 -13.07 26.79
C THR A 137 5.13 -11.74 27.33
N ALA A 138 5.99 -10.80 27.69
CA ALA A 138 5.61 -9.50 28.23
C ALA A 138 4.99 -8.59 27.17
N PHE A 139 5.49 -8.65 25.93
CA PHE A 139 4.95 -7.90 24.80
C PHE A 139 3.48 -8.28 24.56
N VAL A 140 3.19 -9.57 24.40
CA VAL A 140 1.83 -10.07 24.16
C VAL A 140 0.92 -9.79 25.36
N THR A 141 1.41 -10.03 26.58
CA THR A 141 0.65 -9.76 27.82
C THR A 141 0.31 -8.27 27.98
N ALA A 142 1.19 -7.38 27.51
CA ALA A 142 0.92 -5.95 27.50
C ALA A 142 -0.13 -5.57 26.43
N LEU A 143 -0.05 -6.15 25.23
CA LEU A 143 -1.05 -5.95 24.17
C LEU A 143 -2.44 -6.42 24.59
N GLU A 144 -2.55 -7.57 25.26
CA GLU A 144 -3.81 -8.11 25.80
C GLU A 144 -4.54 -7.09 26.70
N LYS A 145 -3.77 -6.32 27.47
CA LYS A 145 -4.29 -5.33 28.43
C LYS A 145 -4.68 -4.00 27.79
N ARG A 146 -4.31 -3.75 26.53
CA ARG A 146 -4.65 -2.49 25.85
C ARG A 146 -6.14 -2.34 25.67
N LYS A 147 -6.65 -1.10 25.69
CA LYS A 147 -8.04 -0.79 25.36
C LYS A 147 -8.21 -0.40 23.90
N SER A 148 -7.22 0.28 23.33
CA SER A 148 -7.15 0.68 21.93
C SER A 148 -6.20 -0.23 21.14
N PRO A 149 -6.40 -0.35 19.82
CA PRO A 149 -5.46 -1.08 18.99
C PRO A 149 -4.07 -0.43 18.99
N ILE A 150 -3.03 -1.22 18.69
CA ILE A 150 -1.66 -0.72 18.59
C ILE A 150 -1.37 -0.03 17.26
N GLY A 151 -2.18 -0.19 16.22
CA GLY A 151 -1.85 0.27 14.88
C GLY A 151 -1.28 -0.89 14.04
N SER A 152 -0.08 -0.72 13.49
CA SER A 152 0.55 -1.69 12.58
C SER A 152 1.70 -2.41 13.26
N LEU A 153 1.74 -3.73 13.13
CA LEU A 153 2.75 -4.60 13.70
C LEU A 153 3.25 -5.57 12.62
N ALA A 154 4.55 -5.51 12.33
CA ALA A 154 5.17 -6.32 11.31
C ALA A 154 6.39 -7.07 11.85
N PHE A 155 6.54 -8.32 11.44
CA PHE A 155 7.68 -9.18 11.72
C PHE A 155 8.24 -9.69 10.39
N LYS A 156 9.56 -9.66 10.24
CA LYS A 156 10.27 -10.02 9.01
C LYS A 156 11.44 -10.93 9.35
N GLU A 157 11.65 -11.93 8.50
CA GLU A 157 12.80 -12.86 8.46
C GLU A 157 13.02 -13.74 9.71
N CYS A 158 12.54 -13.36 10.90
CA CYS A 158 12.58 -14.17 12.11
C CYS A 158 11.43 -13.82 13.06
N ASP A 159 10.90 -14.83 13.74
CA ASP A 159 9.90 -14.67 14.79
C ASP A 159 10.58 -14.36 16.13
N PRO A 160 10.31 -13.19 16.75
CA PRO A 160 10.81 -12.90 18.10
C PRO A 160 10.04 -13.66 19.20
N PHE A 161 9.13 -14.56 18.82
CA PHE A 161 8.21 -15.26 19.70
C PHE A 161 8.49 -16.75 19.72
N ASP A 162 8.18 -17.39 20.84
CA ASP A 162 7.91 -18.82 20.82
C ASP A 162 6.54 -19.11 20.18
N PHE A 163 6.32 -20.38 19.84
CA PHE A 163 5.07 -20.88 19.26
C PHE A 163 3.82 -20.43 20.05
N LEU A 164 3.89 -20.48 21.39
CA LEU A 164 2.73 -20.20 22.26
C LEU A 164 2.37 -18.71 22.23
N ASN A 165 3.37 -17.83 22.32
CA ASN A 165 3.19 -16.40 22.32
C ASN A 165 2.79 -15.88 20.94
N LEU A 166 3.30 -16.47 19.85
CA LEU A 166 2.82 -16.15 18.50
C LEU A 166 1.32 -16.50 18.36
N LYS A 167 0.92 -17.71 18.79
CA LYS A 167 -0.50 -18.12 18.79
C LYS A 167 -1.37 -17.20 19.66
N ARG A 168 -0.87 -16.73 20.80
CA ARG A 168 -1.56 -15.74 21.65
C ARG A 168 -1.70 -14.40 20.95
N LEU A 169 -0.64 -13.90 20.30
CA LEU A 169 -0.62 -12.64 19.56
C LEU A 169 -1.68 -12.63 18.45
N ILE A 170 -1.73 -13.69 17.65
CA ILE A 170 -2.68 -13.85 16.54
C ILE A 170 -4.14 -13.83 17.01
N LYS A 171 -4.40 -14.37 18.21
CA LYS A 171 -5.73 -14.43 18.82
C LYS A 171 -6.18 -13.11 19.48
N LEU A 172 -5.36 -12.07 19.45
CA LEU A 172 -5.72 -10.77 20.02
C LEU A 172 -6.77 -10.06 19.18
N GLU A 173 -8.03 -10.21 19.57
CA GLU A 173 -9.15 -9.62 18.84
C GLU A 173 -9.14 -8.09 18.93
N HIS A 174 -9.10 -7.42 17.77
CA HIS A 174 -9.18 -5.96 17.64
C HIS A 174 -8.10 -5.17 18.43
N LYS A 175 -6.98 -5.81 18.76
CA LYS A 175 -5.82 -5.13 19.39
C LYS A 175 -4.78 -4.68 18.37
N ILE A 176 -4.86 -5.16 17.15
CA ILE A 176 -3.91 -4.90 16.06
C ILE A 176 -4.75 -4.50 14.85
N GLU A 177 -4.43 -3.38 14.20
CA GLU A 177 -5.13 -2.95 12.98
C GLU A 177 -4.54 -3.66 11.76
N GLU A 178 -3.21 -3.69 11.70
CA GLU A 178 -2.47 -4.35 10.63
C GLU A 178 -1.44 -5.31 11.22
N LEU A 179 -1.49 -6.57 10.79
CA LEU A 179 -0.54 -7.61 11.20
C LEU A 179 0.20 -8.12 9.97
N ALA A 180 1.53 -8.07 10.00
CA ALA A 180 2.38 -8.74 9.04
C ALA A 180 3.24 -9.77 9.78
N LEU A 181 3.15 -11.03 9.38
CA LEU A 181 3.95 -12.12 9.93
C LEU A 181 5.03 -12.53 8.92
N PRO A 182 6.19 -13.03 9.38
CA PRO A 182 7.25 -13.45 8.50
C PRO A 182 6.86 -14.79 7.84
N ASP A 183 7.76 -15.33 7.02
CA ASP A 183 7.64 -16.72 6.58
C ASP A 183 7.64 -17.63 7.81
N LEU A 184 6.55 -18.36 8.01
CA LEU A 184 6.33 -19.26 9.15
C LEU A 184 7.01 -20.61 8.95
N HIS A 185 7.83 -20.77 7.91
CA HIS A 185 8.59 -21.98 7.68
C HIS A 185 9.77 -22.05 8.65
N TYR A 186 9.70 -22.99 9.60
CA TYR A 186 10.87 -23.38 10.37
C TYR A 186 11.67 -24.35 9.50
N GLU A 187 12.97 -24.09 9.32
CA GLU A 187 13.88 -25.03 8.67
C GLU A 187 14.02 -26.28 9.57
N ALA A 188 13.00 -27.12 9.54
CA ALA A 188 12.95 -28.39 10.25
C ALA A 188 13.90 -29.32 9.51
N ASP A 189 15.16 -29.29 9.91
CA ASP A 189 16.25 -29.94 9.20
C ASP A 189 16.12 -31.47 9.13
N GLU A 190 15.08 -32.13 9.67
CA GLU A 190 14.78 -33.57 9.41
C GLU A 190 13.50 -34.19 10.03
N ALA A 191 12.52 -33.46 10.58
CA ALA A 191 11.41 -34.08 11.35
C ALA A 191 9.99 -33.83 10.81
N GLU A 192 9.32 -34.90 10.35
CA GLU A 192 7.90 -34.94 9.91
C GLU A 192 6.88 -34.42 10.96
N THR A 193 7.28 -34.26 12.23
CA THR A 193 6.39 -33.84 13.33
C THR A 193 6.12 -32.34 13.42
N GLU A 194 6.93 -31.48 12.78
CA GLU A 194 6.80 -30.03 12.92
C GLU A 194 5.71 -29.42 12.01
N THR A 195 5.30 -30.16 10.98
CA THR A 195 4.35 -29.69 9.95
C THR A 195 2.95 -29.38 10.51
N GLU A 196 2.45 -30.12 11.50
CA GLU A 196 1.08 -29.90 12.03
C GLU A 196 1.00 -28.64 12.90
N ALA A 197 2.07 -28.31 13.62
CA ALA A 197 2.14 -27.10 14.44
C ALA A 197 2.17 -25.85 13.54
N GLU A 198 2.97 -25.88 12.47
CA GLU A 198 3.03 -24.83 11.45
C GLU A 198 1.68 -24.60 10.77
N LYS A 199 0.99 -25.69 10.39
CA LYS A 199 -0.37 -25.63 9.83
C LYS A 199 -1.35 -24.96 10.80
N ASP A 200 -1.32 -25.33 12.08
CA ASP A 200 -2.18 -24.74 13.12
C ASP A 200 -1.89 -23.24 13.32
N ILE A 201 -0.62 -22.81 13.31
CA ILE A 201 -0.30 -21.37 13.34
C ILE A 201 -0.84 -20.69 12.10
N MET A 202 -0.56 -21.19 10.90
CA MET A 202 -1.01 -20.58 9.65
C MET A 202 -2.54 -20.45 9.60
N LEU A 203 -3.29 -21.49 10.00
CA LEU A 203 -4.74 -21.42 10.11
C LEU A 203 -5.19 -20.37 11.15
N CYS A 204 -4.52 -20.30 12.29
CA CYS A 204 -4.77 -19.24 13.28
C CYS A 204 -4.50 -17.86 12.70
N THR A 205 -3.41 -17.69 11.95
CA THR A 205 -2.98 -16.44 11.32
C THR A 205 -4.06 -15.91 10.40
N PHE A 206 -4.61 -16.77 9.55
CA PHE A 206 -5.74 -16.40 8.70
C PHE A 206 -6.97 -15.97 9.50
N ALA A 207 -7.24 -16.63 10.62
CA ALA A 207 -8.35 -16.29 11.50
C ALA A 207 -8.12 -15.02 12.35
N ALA A 208 -6.95 -14.37 12.26
CA ALA A 208 -6.66 -13.15 13.01
C ALA A 208 -7.70 -12.05 12.74
N LYS A 209 -8.25 -11.47 13.81
CA LYS A 209 -9.26 -10.40 13.73
C LYS A 209 -8.60 -9.02 13.61
N VAL A 210 -7.98 -8.78 12.47
CA VAL A 210 -7.29 -7.55 12.07
C VAL A 210 -7.94 -6.94 10.84
N ILE A 211 -7.70 -5.65 10.56
CA ILE A 211 -8.23 -4.99 9.35
C ILE A 211 -7.40 -5.38 8.12
N ARG A 212 -6.07 -5.38 8.28
CA ARG A 212 -5.11 -5.77 7.25
C ARG A 212 -4.25 -6.93 7.73
N LEU A 213 -4.17 -7.97 6.93
CA LEU A 213 -3.32 -9.13 7.18
C LEU A 213 -2.31 -9.29 6.04
N HIS A 214 -1.03 -9.36 6.38
CA HIS A 214 0.05 -9.70 5.47
C HIS A 214 0.72 -10.99 5.91
N CYS A 215 0.74 -11.99 5.03
CA CYS A 215 1.33 -13.29 5.32
C CYS A 215 2.25 -13.72 4.21
N GLU A 216 3.33 -14.36 4.61
CA GLU A 216 4.20 -15.13 3.74
C GLU A 216 3.92 -16.62 3.99
N ILE A 217 3.75 -17.41 2.93
CA ILE A 217 3.30 -18.79 3.05
C ILE A 217 4.10 -19.69 2.12
N TRP A 218 4.67 -20.74 2.68
CA TRP A 218 5.27 -21.84 1.94
C TRP A 218 4.21 -22.70 1.23
N THR A 219 4.25 -22.78 -0.10
CA THR A 219 3.21 -23.44 -0.89
C THR A 219 3.02 -24.93 -0.61
N PRO A 220 4.05 -25.72 -0.27
CA PRO A 220 3.83 -27.10 0.19
C PRO A 220 2.88 -27.24 1.38
N LEU A 221 2.86 -26.26 2.31
CA LEU A 221 1.93 -26.27 3.45
C LEU A 221 0.46 -26.17 3.02
N LEU A 222 0.20 -25.64 1.81
CA LEU A 222 -1.16 -25.47 1.28
C LEU A 222 -1.80 -26.79 0.82
N SER A 223 -1.02 -27.83 0.55
CA SER A 223 -1.52 -29.08 -0.04
C SER A 223 -2.41 -29.89 0.91
N ASP A 224 -2.19 -29.75 2.21
CA ASP A 224 -2.88 -30.54 3.24
C ASP A 224 -3.90 -29.72 4.04
N ILE A 225 -4.21 -28.49 3.62
CA ILE A 225 -5.14 -27.63 4.35
C ILE A 225 -6.57 -28.09 4.14
N ASP A 226 -7.33 -28.19 5.23
CA ASP A 226 -8.79 -28.18 5.15
C ASP A 226 -9.28 -26.76 4.79
N TRP A 227 -9.40 -26.51 3.49
CA TRP A 227 -9.89 -25.24 2.96
C TRP A 227 -11.30 -24.87 3.45
N GLY A 228 -12.10 -25.85 3.88
CA GLY A 228 -13.42 -25.62 4.47
C GLY A 228 -13.34 -24.92 5.83
N ALA A 229 -12.31 -25.26 6.62
CA ALA A 229 -12.02 -24.67 7.92
C ALA A 229 -11.31 -23.30 7.84
N LEU A 230 -10.69 -22.98 6.70
CA LEU A 230 -9.97 -21.73 6.52
C LEU A 230 -10.92 -20.53 6.59
N HIS A 231 -10.81 -19.73 7.64
CA HIS A 231 -11.56 -18.50 7.81
C HIS A 231 -10.60 -17.31 7.82
N ILE A 232 -10.91 -16.30 7.01
CA ILE A 232 -10.14 -15.06 6.94
C ILE A 232 -11.07 -13.94 7.37
N ASN A 233 -10.68 -13.19 8.40
CA ASN A 233 -11.47 -12.06 8.92
C ASN A 233 -11.04 -10.72 8.33
N ALA A 234 -9.82 -10.62 7.80
CA ALA A 234 -9.26 -9.38 7.30
C ALA A 234 -9.90 -8.97 5.97
N GLU A 235 -10.41 -7.74 5.90
CA GLU A 235 -10.95 -7.15 4.66
C GLU A 235 -9.84 -6.81 3.66
N LYS A 236 -8.61 -6.61 4.14
CA LYS A 236 -7.42 -6.33 3.33
C LYS A 236 -6.41 -7.45 3.51
N LEU A 237 -6.24 -8.28 2.49
CA LEU A 237 -5.38 -9.45 2.54
C LEU A 237 -4.19 -9.26 1.59
N SER A 238 -2.99 -9.56 2.08
CA SER A 238 -1.78 -9.63 1.29
C SER A 238 -1.09 -10.96 1.50
N LEU A 239 -0.97 -11.75 0.45
CA LEU A 239 -0.32 -13.05 0.48
C LEU A 239 0.90 -13.06 -0.42
N THR A 240 2.04 -13.46 0.13
CA THR A 240 3.22 -13.83 -0.63
C THR A 240 3.38 -15.35 -0.55
N LEU A 241 3.26 -16.01 -1.69
CA LEU A 241 3.42 -17.46 -1.78
C LEU A 241 4.85 -17.79 -2.18
N HIS A 242 5.56 -18.44 -1.27
CA HIS A 242 6.92 -18.93 -1.46
C HIS A 242 6.88 -20.36 -1.95
N ASP A 243 7.67 -20.68 -2.98
CA ASP A 243 7.73 -22.03 -3.53
C ASP A 243 9.17 -22.48 -3.81
N GLY A 244 9.40 -23.79 -3.79
CA GLY A 244 10.70 -24.40 -3.99
C GLY A 244 11.20 -24.22 -5.43
N VAL A 245 12.47 -23.81 -5.60
CA VAL A 245 13.08 -23.48 -6.91
C VAL A 245 12.89 -24.59 -7.96
N ARG A 246 12.95 -25.86 -7.53
CA ARG A 246 12.97 -27.02 -8.43
C ARG A 246 11.60 -27.59 -8.75
N GLU A 247 10.57 -27.15 -8.06
CA GLU A 247 9.22 -27.70 -8.23
C GLU A 247 8.48 -26.98 -9.37
N PRO A 248 7.54 -27.64 -10.06
CA PRO A 248 6.63 -26.93 -10.96
C PRO A 248 5.77 -25.94 -10.18
N PHE A 249 5.15 -24.98 -10.87
CA PHE A 249 4.19 -24.07 -10.22
C PHE A 249 3.11 -24.87 -9.45
N PRO A 250 2.81 -24.53 -8.18
CA PRO A 250 1.95 -25.30 -7.30
C PRO A 250 0.48 -25.01 -7.64
N THR A 251 0.06 -25.55 -8.78
CA THR A 251 -1.18 -25.17 -9.44
C THR A 251 -2.39 -25.50 -8.59
N GLU A 252 -2.47 -26.74 -8.10
CA GLU A 252 -3.65 -27.21 -7.34
C GLU A 252 -3.83 -26.46 -6.01
N PRO A 253 -2.81 -26.32 -5.15
CA PRO A 253 -2.98 -25.59 -3.90
C PRO A 253 -3.36 -24.11 -4.10
N VAL A 254 -2.81 -23.46 -5.14
CA VAL A 254 -3.15 -22.08 -5.49
C VAL A 254 -4.59 -21.97 -5.99
N LEU A 255 -5.07 -22.93 -6.79
CA LEU A 255 -6.47 -22.95 -7.22
C LEU A 255 -7.42 -23.13 -6.03
N CYS A 256 -7.12 -24.04 -5.11
CA CYS A 256 -7.93 -24.23 -3.89
C CYS A 256 -7.97 -22.96 -3.03
N LEU A 257 -6.83 -22.28 -2.85
CA LEU A 257 -6.76 -20.98 -2.17
C LEU A 257 -7.67 -19.95 -2.83
N LEU A 258 -7.52 -19.75 -4.14
CA LEU A 258 -8.30 -18.75 -4.88
C LEU A 258 -9.80 -19.03 -4.85
N GLN A 259 -10.20 -20.30 -4.95
CA GLN A 259 -11.60 -20.73 -4.80
C GLN A 259 -12.11 -20.42 -3.40
N ARG A 260 -11.30 -20.66 -2.36
CA ARG A 260 -11.69 -20.33 -0.99
C ARG A 260 -11.82 -18.82 -0.79
N LEU A 261 -10.90 -18.03 -1.32
CA LEU A 261 -10.99 -16.56 -1.30
C LEU A 261 -12.24 -16.05 -2.06
N ALA A 262 -12.64 -16.73 -3.14
CA ALA A 262 -13.86 -16.41 -3.88
C ALA A 262 -15.11 -16.68 -3.03
N GLN A 263 -15.13 -17.80 -2.30
CA GLN A 263 -16.24 -18.16 -1.39
C GLN A 263 -16.39 -17.17 -0.23
N LEU A 264 -15.28 -16.63 0.27
CA LEU A 264 -15.28 -15.67 1.39
C LEU A 264 -15.84 -14.30 0.99
N GLY A 265 -15.59 -13.83 -0.24
CA GLY A 265 -16.34 -12.76 -0.91
C GLY A 265 -16.35 -11.36 -0.27
N HIS A 266 -15.58 -11.11 0.79
CA HIS A 266 -15.64 -9.88 1.60
C HIS A 266 -14.43 -8.95 1.43
N PHE A 267 -13.49 -9.26 0.54
CA PHE A 267 -12.26 -8.48 0.42
C PHE A 267 -12.48 -7.12 -0.26
N VAL A 268 -11.84 -6.09 0.29
CA VAL A 268 -11.75 -4.74 -0.27
C VAL A 268 -10.39 -4.51 -0.94
N GLU A 269 -9.34 -5.15 -0.42
CA GLU A 269 -8.00 -5.15 -1.00
C GLU A 269 -7.45 -6.58 -0.98
N LEU A 270 -7.00 -7.07 -2.14
CA LEU A 270 -6.38 -8.38 -2.27
C LEU A 270 -5.04 -8.21 -2.98
N LYS A 271 -3.95 -8.50 -2.28
CA LYS A 271 -2.61 -8.64 -2.83
C LYS A 271 -2.23 -10.12 -2.90
N LEU A 272 -1.79 -10.57 -4.07
CA LEU A 272 -1.27 -11.91 -4.28
C LEU A 272 0.05 -11.82 -5.04
N SER A 273 1.13 -12.21 -4.38
CA SER A 273 2.48 -12.22 -4.91
C SER A 273 3.03 -13.65 -4.86
N PHE A 274 3.87 -14.01 -5.82
CA PHE A 274 4.60 -15.27 -5.83
C PHE A 274 6.08 -14.96 -5.73
N ALA A 275 6.78 -15.55 -4.77
CA ALA A 275 8.21 -15.40 -4.56
C ALA A 275 8.87 -16.76 -4.77
N PHE A 276 9.67 -16.88 -5.82
CA PHE A 276 10.40 -18.12 -6.09
C PHE A 276 11.85 -17.90 -5.67
N ASN A 277 12.07 -18.02 -4.36
CA ASN A 277 13.32 -17.75 -3.64
C ASN A 277 14.59 -18.03 -4.47
N ASP A 278 15.18 -16.98 -5.04
CA ASP A 278 16.46 -17.00 -5.77
C ASP A 278 17.68 -16.88 -4.83
N TYR A 279 17.46 -16.50 -3.56
CA TYR A 279 18.51 -16.04 -2.66
C TYR A 279 19.63 -17.04 -2.34
N ARG A 280 19.37 -18.35 -2.48
CA ARG A 280 20.38 -19.38 -2.20
C ARG A 280 21.09 -19.91 -3.44
N MET A 281 20.61 -19.56 -4.63
CA MET A 281 21.19 -20.04 -5.86
C MET A 281 22.19 -19.00 -6.38
N ARG A 282 23.35 -18.90 -5.71
CA ARG A 282 24.62 -18.58 -6.41
C ARG A 282 24.96 -19.72 -7.39
N LEU A 283 23.98 -20.19 -8.17
CA LEU A 283 24.23 -21.14 -9.23
C LEU A 283 25.07 -20.41 -10.25
N HIS A 284 26.31 -20.86 -10.39
CA HIS A 284 27.16 -20.50 -11.52
C HIS A 284 26.63 -21.04 -12.87
N ASP A 285 25.41 -21.58 -12.90
CA ASP A 285 24.79 -22.24 -14.06
C ASP A 285 23.52 -21.47 -14.50
N GLU A 286 23.72 -20.55 -15.46
CA GLU A 286 22.64 -19.78 -16.07
C GLU A 286 21.58 -20.66 -16.76
N ASP A 287 21.94 -21.83 -17.28
CA ASP A 287 21.04 -22.69 -18.04
C ASP A 287 20.04 -23.39 -17.12
N LEU A 288 20.50 -23.82 -15.93
CA LEU A 288 19.62 -24.36 -14.90
C LEU A 288 18.63 -23.30 -14.41
N PHE A 289 19.10 -22.06 -14.21
CA PHE A 289 18.25 -20.93 -13.81
C PHE A 289 17.17 -20.64 -14.86
N ARG A 290 17.53 -20.57 -16.15
CA ARG A 290 16.57 -20.35 -17.25
C ARG A 290 15.53 -21.47 -17.32
N THR A 291 15.95 -22.71 -17.11
CA THR A 291 15.05 -23.87 -17.13
C THR A 291 14.09 -23.85 -15.94
N ALA A 292 14.58 -23.55 -14.74
CA ALA A 292 13.74 -23.38 -13.56
C ALA A 292 12.71 -22.26 -13.78
N LEU A 293 13.12 -21.11 -14.29
CA LEU A 293 12.23 -19.98 -14.56
C LEU A 293 11.17 -20.32 -15.62
N ALA A 294 11.52 -21.09 -16.64
CA ALA A 294 10.56 -21.54 -17.66
C ALA A 294 9.46 -22.45 -17.07
N ASN A 295 9.78 -23.24 -16.04
CA ASN A 295 8.84 -24.13 -15.35
C ASN A 295 7.94 -23.40 -14.33
N LYS A 296 8.29 -22.16 -13.96
CA LYS A 296 7.55 -21.32 -13.01
C LYS A 296 6.50 -20.41 -13.65
N ARG A 297 6.15 -20.66 -14.91
CA ARG A 297 5.06 -19.95 -15.58
C ARG A 297 3.74 -20.18 -14.85
N ILE A 298 3.06 -19.09 -14.48
CA ILE A 298 1.71 -19.15 -13.91
C ILE A 298 0.80 -19.85 -14.94
N PRO A 299 0.07 -20.91 -14.59
CA PRO A 299 -0.89 -21.55 -15.49
C PRO A 299 -2.08 -20.65 -15.80
N ILE A 300 -2.66 -20.77 -16.99
CA ILE A 300 -3.85 -19.99 -17.38
C ILE A 300 -5.08 -20.29 -16.49
N SER A 301 -5.17 -21.49 -15.91
CA SER A 301 -6.21 -21.86 -14.95
C SER A 301 -6.16 -20.97 -13.70
N VAL A 302 -4.96 -20.61 -13.24
CA VAL A 302 -4.77 -19.73 -12.08
C VAL A 302 -5.22 -18.31 -12.39
N ALA A 303 -4.89 -17.78 -13.57
CA ALA A 303 -5.40 -16.48 -14.00
C ALA A 303 -6.93 -16.46 -14.10
N GLY A 304 -7.53 -17.52 -14.66
CA GLY A 304 -8.98 -17.68 -14.75
C GLY A 304 -9.68 -17.81 -13.38
N GLU A 305 -9.07 -18.52 -12.43
CA GLU A 305 -9.58 -18.59 -11.06
C GLU A 305 -9.42 -17.24 -10.34
N LEU A 306 -8.30 -16.54 -10.50
CA LEU A 306 -8.10 -15.21 -9.90
C LEU A 306 -9.14 -14.20 -10.37
N ILE A 307 -9.51 -14.22 -11.66
CA ILE A 307 -10.62 -13.39 -12.19
C ILE A 307 -11.93 -13.74 -11.49
N ARG A 308 -12.25 -15.04 -11.32
CA ARG A 308 -13.44 -15.48 -10.60
C ARG A 308 -13.42 -15.05 -9.14
N THR A 309 -12.27 -15.16 -8.46
CA THR A 309 -12.07 -14.65 -7.10
C THR A 309 -12.35 -13.17 -7.02
N ALA A 310 -11.78 -12.36 -7.91
CA ALA A 310 -12.01 -10.92 -7.92
C ALA A 310 -13.49 -10.58 -8.14
N LEU A 311 -14.14 -11.19 -9.14
CA LEU A 311 -15.56 -10.96 -9.43
C LEU A 311 -16.50 -11.42 -8.29
N ALA A 312 -16.14 -12.48 -7.56
CA ALA A 312 -16.89 -12.92 -6.38
C ALA A 312 -16.79 -11.93 -5.21
N ASN A 313 -15.70 -11.16 -5.14
CA ASN A 313 -15.50 -10.11 -4.15
C ASN A 313 -16.03 -8.78 -4.67
N SER A 314 -17.37 -8.64 -4.70
CA SER A 314 -18.03 -7.46 -5.30
C SER A 314 -17.60 -6.09 -4.74
N ASN A 315 -17.05 -6.04 -3.53
CA ASN A 315 -16.53 -4.82 -2.89
C ASN A 315 -15.02 -4.59 -3.11
N LEU A 316 -14.36 -5.44 -3.90
CA LEU A 316 -12.92 -5.35 -4.14
C LEU A 316 -12.59 -4.06 -4.89
N GLN A 317 -11.79 -3.21 -4.24
CA GLN A 317 -11.35 -1.92 -4.78
C GLN A 317 -9.92 -1.97 -5.31
N VAL A 318 -9.08 -2.82 -4.72
CA VAL A 318 -7.67 -2.96 -5.08
C VAL A 318 -7.33 -4.43 -5.29
N LEU A 319 -6.87 -4.76 -6.49
CA LEU A 319 -6.24 -6.04 -6.80
C LEU A 319 -4.76 -5.78 -7.11
N ASP A 320 -3.86 -6.29 -6.27
CA ASP A 320 -2.42 -6.08 -6.37
C ASP A 320 -1.72 -7.40 -6.70
N LEU A 321 -1.17 -7.48 -7.92
CA LEU A 321 -0.42 -8.65 -8.40
C LEU A 321 1.06 -8.30 -8.61
N GLY A 322 1.53 -7.19 -8.04
CA GLY A 322 2.92 -6.76 -8.09
C GLY A 322 3.81 -7.59 -7.17
N ASN A 323 5.09 -7.68 -7.53
CA ASN A 323 6.16 -8.20 -6.68
C ASN A 323 7.42 -7.35 -6.87
N LEU A 324 7.90 -6.70 -5.79
CA LEU A 324 9.06 -5.80 -5.86
C LEU A 324 10.36 -6.54 -6.16
N ARG A 325 10.43 -7.82 -5.81
CA ARG A 325 11.69 -8.57 -5.80
C ARG A 325 11.98 -9.25 -7.12
N GLU A 326 10.95 -9.67 -7.86
CA GLU A 326 11.11 -10.57 -8.99
C GLU A 326 10.33 -10.10 -10.22
N LYS A 327 10.88 -10.40 -11.41
CA LYS A 327 10.17 -10.09 -12.64
C LYS A 327 8.88 -10.92 -12.72
N PRO A 328 7.74 -10.27 -12.91
CA PRO A 328 6.41 -10.87 -12.77
C PRO A 328 6.06 -11.78 -13.95
N TRP A 329 5.54 -12.97 -13.66
CA TRP A 329 5.08 -13.94 -14.68
C TRP A 329 3.67 -13.66 -15.23
N TRP A 330 3.16 -12.45 -15.02
CA TRP A 330 1.83 -12.04 -15.44
C TRP A 330 1.75 -11.58 -16.89
N ASP A 331 2.89 -11.31 -17.56
CA ASP A 331 2.96 -10.79 -18.93
C ASP A 331 2.05 -11.58 -19.90
N GLN A 332 2.13 -12.91 -19.86
CA GLN A 332 1.36 -13.80 -20.74
C GLN A 332 -0.16 -13.84 -20.43
N HIS A 333 -0.58 -13.31 -19.28
CA HIS A 333 -1.96 -13.32 -18.80
C HIS A 333 -2.61 -11.94 -18.79
N VAL A 334 -1.89 -10.87 -19.12
CA VAL A 334 -2.43 -9.50 -19.09
C VAL A 334 -3.72 -9.39 -19.89
N GLU A 335 -3.76 -9.90 -21.12
CA GLU A 335 -4.99 -9.87 -21.93
C GLU A 335 -6.16 -10.52 -21.18
N THR A 336 -5.97 -11.73 -20.67
CA THR A 336 -6.98 -12.52 -19.96
C THR A 336 -7.46 -11.80 -18.71
N LEU A 337 -6.54 -11.26 -17.90
CA LEU A 337 -6.86 -10.50 -16.68
C LEU A 337 -7.65 -9.23 -17.01
N LEU A 338 -7.19 -8.43 -17.98
CA LEU A 338 -7.86 -7.19 -18.34
C LEU A 338 -9.23 -7.42 -18.96
N ASP A 339 -9.40 -8.48 -19.76
CA ASP A 339 -10.71 -8.81 -20.33
C ASP A 339 -11.67 -9.35 -19.26
N GLY A 340 -11.20 -10.19 -18.34
CA GLY A 340 -12.02 -10.76 -17.27
C GLY A 340 -12.47 -9.77 -16.21
N LEU A 341 -11.68 -8.74 -15.93
CA LEU A 341 -11.96 -7.74 -14.89
C LEU A 341 -12.71 -6.49 -15.40
N LYS A 342 -12.98 -6.39 -16.71
CA LYS A 342 -13.56 -5.19 -17.34
C LYS A 342 -14.97 -4.83 -16.85
N ASP A 343 -15.71 -5.79 -16.32
CA ASP A 343 -17.08 -5.58 -15.83
C ASP A 343 -17.16 -5.50 -14.28
N HIS A 344 -16.02 -5.50 -13.58
CA HIS A 344 -16.00 -5.34 -12.12
C HIS A 344 -16.30 -3.88 -11.73
N THR A 345 -17.44 -3.62 -11.09
CA THR A 345 -17.95 -2.26 -10.88
C THR A 345 -17.22 -1.45 -9.80
N GLU A 346 -16.73 -2.14 -8.76
CA GLU A 346 -16.05 -1.49 -7.63
C GLU A 346 -14.52 -1.50 -7.72
N LEU A 347 -13.92 -2.18 -8.72
CA LEU A 347 -12.47 -2.29 -8.83
C LEU A 347 -11.88 -0.96 -9.31
N LEU A 348 -11.16 -0.27 -8.43
CA LEU A 348 -10.59 1.06 -8.67
C LEU A 348 -9.14 0.99 -9.10
N THR A 349 -8.37 0.03 -8.58
CA THR A 349 -6.95 -0.11 -8.86
C THR A 349 -6.60 -1.56 -9.14
N LEU A 350 -5.98 -1.79 -10.30
CA LEU A 350 -5.31 -3.03 -10.63
C LEU A 350 -3.82 -2.74 -10.69
N LYS A 351 -3.04 -3.32 -9.78
CA LYS A 351 -1.58 -3.21 -9.83
C LYS A 351 -0.99 -4.44 -10.49
N LEU A 352 -0.21 -4.21 -11.52
CA LEU A 352 0.52 -5.23 -12.25
C LEU A 352 1.95 -4.74 -12.32
N GLU A 353 2.91 -5.58 -11.98
CA GLU A 353 4.24 -5.38 -12.51
C GLU A 353 4.22 -6.18 -13.83
N VAL A 354 4.48 -5.55 -14.98
CA VAL A 354 4.58 -6.19 -16.32
C VAL A 354 5.31 -5.27 -17.30
N GLY A 355 5.83 -5.85 -18.38
CA GLY A 355 6.35 -5.10 -19.53
C GLY A 355 5.25 -4.31 -20.26
N ASN A 356 5.62 -3.19 -20.90
CA ASN A 356 4.67 -2.40 -21.69
C ASN A 356 4.08 -3.18 -22.88
N ASP A 357 4.87 -4.09 -23.45
CA ASP A 357 4.50 -4.99 -24.54
C ASP A 357 3.45 -6.03 -24.14
N ALA A 358 3.34 -6.36 -22.84
CA ALA A 358 2.30 -7.26 -22.33
C ALA A 358 0.87 -6.70 -22.51
N PHE A 359 0.71 -5.38 -22.68
CA PHE A 359 -0.59 -4.76 -22.96
C PHE A 359 -1.01 -4.86 -24.44
N GLY A 360 -0.26 -5.61 -25.24
CA GLY A 360 -0.47 -5.78 -26.67
C GLY A 360 0.05 -4.59 -27.48
N LEU A 361 0.01 -4.74 -28.81
CA LEU A 361 0.40 -3.67 -29.73
C LEU A 361 -0.43 -2.40 -29.44
N ASP A 362 0.27 -1.28 -29.27
CA ASP A 362 -0.31 0.03 -28.95
C ASP A 362 -1.25 0.02 -27.73
N PHE A 363 -0.94 -0.80 -26.72
CA PHE A 363 -1.73 -0.93 -25.48
C PHE A 363 -3.21 -1.31 -25.73
N CYS A 364 -3.50 -2.10 -26.77
CA CYS A 364 -4.87 -2.40 -27.18
C CYS A 364 -5.71 -3.06 -26.07
N TYR A 365 -5.11 -3.92 -25.23
CA TYR A 365 -5.81 -4.58 -24.12
C TYR A 365 -6.17 -3.58 -23.02
N LEU A 366 -5.25 -2.69 -22.65
CA LEU A 366 -5.50 -1.64 -21.67
C LEU A 366 -6.55 -0.65 -22.17
N ARG A 367 -6.49 -0.28 -23.46
CA ARG A 367 -7.50 0.57 -24.10
C ARG A 367 -8.90 -0.02 -24.00
N ARG A 368 -9.04 -1.33 -24.25
CA ARG A 368 -10.30 -2.08 -24.14
C ARG A 368 -10.85 -2.04 -22.72
N LEU A 369 -10.00 -2.32 -21.72
CA LEU A 369 -10.36 -2.23 -20.30
C LEU A 369 -10.87 -0.83 -19.94
N LEU A 370 -10.08 0.21 -20.20
CA LEU A 370 -10.38 1.58 -19.78
C LEU A 370 -11.61 2.17 -20.47
N SER A 371 -11.94 1.68 -21.67
CA SER A 371 -13.14 2.08 -22.40
C SER A 371 -14.41 1.48 -21.77
N ARG A 372 -14.30 0.27 -21.21
CA ARG A 372 -15.41 -0.47 -20.59
C ARG A 372 -15.58 -0.11 -19.11
N ASN A 373 -14.48 -0.07 -18.37
CA ASN A 373 -14.42 0.30 -16.97
C ASN A 373 -13.78 1.68 -16.81
N ARG A 374 -14.61 2.69 -16.55
CA ARG A 374 -14.15 4.09 -16.43
C ARG A 374 -13.61 4.44 -15.05
N LYS A 375 -13.77 3.56 -14.06
CA LYS A 375 -13.33 3.80 -12.68
C LYS A 375 -11.91 3.28 -12.43
N ILE A 376 -11.56 2.16 -13.06
CA ILE A 376 -10.29 1.47 -12.85
C ILE A 376 -9.06 2.28 -13.27
N LYS A 377 -7.96 2.06 -12.57
CA LYS A 377 -6.61 2.49 -12.90
C LYS A 377 -5.69 1.28 -12.92
N VAL A 378 -4.81 1.21 -13.91
CA VAL A 378 -3.76 0.18 -13.96
C VAL A 378 -2.42 0.84 -13.66
N THR A 379 -1.76 0.40 -12.59
CA THR A 379 -0.48 0.95 -12.14
C THR A 379 0.54 -0.16 -11.94
N ASN A 380 1.82 0.20 -11.90
CA ASN A 380 2.85 -0.68 -11.35
C ASN A 380 2.85 -0.65 -9.82
N GLU A 381 3.76 -1.39 -9.19
CA GLU A 381 3.81 -1.46 -7.73
C GLU A 381 4.18 -0.12 -7.07
N LYS A 382 4.96 0.71 -7.78
CA LYS A 382 5.32 2.08 -7.37
C LYS A 382 4.17 3.09 -7.55
N GLY A 383 3.00 2.64 -8.01
CA GLY A 383 1.85 3.50 -8.27
C GLY A 383 1.94 4.34 -9.55
N VAL A 384 2.94 4.07 -10.40
CA VAL A 384 3.06 4.72 -11.72
C VAL A 384 2.02 4.12 -12.65
N ILE A 385 1.23 4.99 -13.29
CA ILE A 385 0.16 4.57 -14.21
C ILE A 385 0.77 4.11 -15.53
N TYR A 386 0.36 2.95 -16.03
CA TYR A 386 0.74 2.48 -17.36
C TYR A 386 0.12 3.34 -18.45
N SER A 387 0.94 3.87 -19.36
CA SER A 387 0.51 4.75 -20.43
C SER A 387 1.50 4.76 -21.59
N ASP A 388 0.98 4.93 -22.80
CA ASP A 388 1.74 5.24 -24.04
C ASP A 388 2.10 6.74 -24.18
N GLY A 389 1.85 7.55 -23.14
CA GLY A 389 2.05 9.01 -23.16
C GLY A 389 1.07 9.78 -24.05
N SER A 390 0.13 9.11 -24.72
CA SER A 390 -0.80 9.72 -25.66
C SER A 390 -2.22 9.17 -25.48
N SER A 391 -2.62 8.14 -26.23
CA SER A 391 -3.99 7.66 -26.29
C SER A 391 -4.52 7.13 -24.95
N ILE A 392 -3.67 6.42 -24.20
CA ILE A 392 -4.02 5.89 -22.87
C ILE A 392 -4.10 7.04 -21.85
N HIS A 393 -3.20 8.02 -21.96
CA HIS A 393 -3.23 9.19 -21.08
C HIS A 393 -4.52 9.99 -21.26
N GLU A 394 -4.95 10.18 -22.51
CA GLU A 394 -6.22 10.84 -22.83
C GLU A 394 -7.43 10.08 -22.28
N LEU A 395 -7.44 8.74 -22.37
CA LEU A 395 -8.49 7.90 -21.78
C LEU A 395 -8.54 8.04 -20.26
N TYR A 396 -7.41 8.00 -19.56
CA TYR A 396 -7.40 8.25 -18.12
C TYR A 396 -7.90 9.65 -17.77
N SER A 397 -7.54 10.65 -18.57
CA SER A 397 -7.99 12.03 -18.40
C SER A 397 -9.51 12.14 -18.59
N LEU A 398 -10.07 11.47 -19.60
CA LEU A 398 -11.51 11.40 -19.85
C LEU A 398 -12.24 10.64 -18.72
N ASN A 399 -11.71 9.50 -18.27
CA ASN A 399 -12.26 8.71 -17.18
C ASN A 399 -12.21 9.44 -15.83
N ARG A 400 -11.17 10.26 -15.59
CA ARG A 400 -11.11 11.16 -14.42
C ARG A 400 -12.20 12.21 -14.48
N PHE A 401 -12.40 12.82 -15.66
CA PHE A 401 -13.46 13.80 -15.87
C PHE A 401 -14.85 13.18 -15.67
N TYR A 402 -15.08 11.97 -16.19
CA TYR A 402 -16.32 11.20 -15.97
C TYR A 402 -16.65 11.03 -14.48
N ARG A 403 -15.69 10.53 -13.70
CA ARG A 403 -15.86 10.35 -12.25
C ARG A 403 -16.13 11.67 -11.52
N GLY A 404 -15.42 12.73 -11.90
CA GLY A 404 -15.66 14.07 -11.36
C GLY A 404 -17.09 14.53 -11.63
N SER A 405 -17.59 14.36 -12.85
CA SER A 405 -18.97 14.71 -13.21
C SER A 405 -20.00 13.86 -12.45
N GLU A 406 -19.80 12.56 -12.34
CA GLU A 406 -20.68 11.68 -11.56
C GLU A 406 -20.72 12.10 -10.08
N SER A 407 -19.55 12.38 -9.49
CA SER A 407 -19.46 12.85 -8.10
C SER A 407 -20.10 14.22 -7.87
N LEU A 408 -20.12 15.07 -8.91
CA LEU A 408 -20.79 16.36 -8.88
C LEU A 408 -22.30 16.19 -8.80
N ALA A 409 -22.87 15.15 -9.43
CA ALA A 409 -24.32 14.90 -9.41
C ALA A 409 -24.88 14.72 -7.99
N ALA A 410 -24.06 14.21 -7.05
CA ALA A 410 -24.42 14.04 -5.65
C ALA A 410 -24.30 15.33 -4.79
N LYS A 411 -23.83 16.45 -5.36
CA LYS A 411 -23.65 17.73 -4.63
C LYS A 411 -24.93 18.59 -4.64
N PRO A 412 -25.07 19.56 -3.71
CA PRO A 412 -26.20 20.49 -3.70
C PRO A 412 -26.36 21.24 -5.02
N PHE A 413 -27.60 21.52 -5.41
CA PHE A 413 -27.94 22.11 -6.70
C PHE A 413 -27.15 23.40 -7.04
N SER A 414 -27.06 24.35 -6.10
CA SER A 414 -26.32 25.61 -6.29
C SER A 414 -24.85 25.41 -6.63
N TYR A 415 -24.20 24.43 -5.99
CA TYR A 415 -22.82 24.07 -6.27
C TYR A 415 -22.68 23.42 -7.66
N ARG A 416 -23.62 22.52 -8.02
CA ARG A 416 -23.64 21.88 -9.34
C ARG A 416 -23.85 22.89 -10.46
N LEU A 417 -24.74 23.86 -10.29
CA LEU A 417 -25.00 24.92 -11.27
C LEU A 417 -23.74 25.75 -11.52
N ALA A 418 -23.10 26.24 -10.45
CA ALA A 418 -21.90 27.07 -10.57
C ALA A 418 -20.72 26.30 -11.21
N VAL A 419 -20.42 25.09 -10.71
CA VAL A 419 -19.31 24.27 -11.22
C VAL A 419 -19.62 23.73 -12.62
N GLY A 420 -20.86 23.31 -12.86
CA GLY A 420 -21.32 22.80 -14.15
C GLY A 420 -21.22 23.85 -15.24
N ALA A 421 -21.71 25.06 -14.99
CA ALA A 421 -21.60 26.18 -15.94
C ALA A 421 -20.13 26.53 -16.24
N ALA A 422 -19.28 26.66 -15.21
CA ALA A 422 -17.86 26.93 -15.39
C ALA A 422 -17.17 25.82 -16.19
N ALA A 423 -17.46 24.54 -15.89
CA ALA A 423 -16.91 23.41 -16.60
C ALA A 423 -17.41 23.32 -18.05
N MET A 424 -18.66 23.69 -18.34
CA MET A 424 -19.20 23.75 -19.71
C MET A 424 -18.49 24.81 -20.55
N VAL A 425 -18.30 26.02 -20.01
CA VAL A 425 -17.57 27.11 -20.69
C VAL A 425 -16.13 26.69 -20.99
N GLU A 426 -15.46 26.05 -20.03
CA GLU A 426 -14.08 25.60 -20.21
C GLU A 426 -13.99 24.41 -21.18
N CYS A 427 -14.93 23.46 -21.14
CA CYS A 427 -14.95 22.29 -22.03
C CYS A 427 -15.35 22.63 -23.48
N ALA A 428 -16.23 23.62 -23.66
CA ALA A 428 -16.69 24.08 -24.96
C ALA A 428 -15.53 24.59 -25.83
N ARG A 429 -14.41 24.99 -25.21
CA ARG A 429 -13.28 25.53 -25.94
C ARG A 429 -12.56 24.51 -26.80
N ASN A 430 -12.49 23.21 -26.44
CA ASN A 430 -11.68 22.24 -27.21
C ASN A 430 -12.02 20.73 -27.06
N LYS A 431 -13.04 20.30 -26.29
CA LYS A 431 -13.27 18.86 -26.04
C LYS A 431 -14.75 18.45 -26.05
N PHE A 432 -15.30 18.25 -27.25
CA PHE A 432 -16.71 17.84 -27.47
C PHE A 432 -17.14 16.65 -26.62
N GLN A 433 -16.30 15.61 -26.48
CA GLN A 433 -16.64 14.42 -25.68
C GLN A 433 -16.86 14.76 -24.19
N ARG A 434 -16.05 15.65 -23.62
CA ARG A 434 -16.21 16.07 -22.21
C ARG A 434 -17.44 16.93 -22.04
N TYR A 435 -17.68 17.84 -22.97
CA TYR A 435 -18.89 18.65 -23.00
C TYR A 435 -20.13 17.77 -23.06
N ALA A 436 -20.22 16.86 -24.04
CA ALA A 436 -21.35 15.95 -24.20
C ALA A 436 -21.61 15.10 -22.94
N LEU A 437 -20.54 14.63 -22.30
CA LEU A 437 -20.65 13.86 -21.07
C LEU A 437 -21.17 14.70 -19.89
N LEU A 438 -20.64 15.91 -19.71
CA LEU A 438 -21.10 16.82 -18.67
C LEU A 438 -22.57 17.19 -18.86
N CYS A 439 -22.96 17.46 -20.10
CA CYS A 439 -24.36 17.69 -20.49
C CYS A 439 -25.25 16.49 -20.18
N SER A 440 -24.80 15.27 -20.47
CA SER A 440 -25.56 14.05 -20.22
C SER A 440 -25.78 13.79 -18.73
N ASN A 441 -24.81 14.12 -17.88
CA ASN A 441 -24.87 13.87 -16.44
C ASN A 441 -25.59 14.99 -15.67
N HIS A 442 -25.73 16.17 -16.26
CA HIS A 442 -26.28 17.37 -15.61
C HIS A 442 -27.32 18.06 -16.52
N THR A 443 -28.26 17.28 -17.06
CA THR A 443 -29.35 17.78 -17.90
C THR A 443 -30.27 18.75 -17.17
N ASP A 444 -30.42 18.58 -15.85
CA ASP A 444 -31.12 19.51 -14.96
C ASP A 444 -30.43 20.88 -14.91
N VAL A 445 -29.12 20.91 -14.72
CA VAL A 445 -28.32 22.15 -14.73
C VAL A 445 -28.41 22.87 -16.07
N LEU A 446 -28.38 22.13 -17.18
CA LEU A 446 -28.56 22.70 -18.52
C LEU A 446 -29.94 23.35 -18.69
N TYR A 447 -30.98 22.68 -18.22
CA TYR A 447 -32.35 23.18 -18.32
C TYR A 447 -32.50 24.51 -17.58
N ASP A 448 -31.96 24.61 -16.37
CA ASP A 448 -32.05 25.83 -15.57
C ASP A 448 -31.19 26.96 -16.16
N LEU A 449 -30.01 26.66 -16.71
CA LEU A 449 -29.20 27.65 -17.44
C LEU A 449 -29.95 28.21 -18.67
N ILE A 450 -30.73 27.39 -19.36
CA ILE A 450 -31.56 27.84 -20.49
C ILE A 450 -32.70 28.72 -19.99
N GLN A 451 -33.33 28.38 -18.86
CA GLN A 451 -34.37 29.24 -18.26
C GLN A 451 -33.82 30.60 -17.85
N PHE A 452 -32.67 30.64 -17.16
CA PHE A 452 -32.02 31.90 -16.78
C PHE A 452 -31.69 32.78 -17.99
N ALA A 453 -31.21 32.19 -19.10
CA ALA A 453 -30.93 32.94 -20.32
C ALA A 453 -32.20 33.54 -20.96
N GLN A 454 -33.34 32.84 -20.88
CA GLN A 454 -34.62 33.34 -21.42
C GLN A 454 -35.21 34.47 -20.57
N GLU A 455 -35.01 34.45 -19.25
CA GLU A 455 -35.46 35.51 -18.35
C GLU A 455 -34.68 36.81 -18.57
N ASP A 456 -33.36 36.74 -18.79
CA ASP A 456 -32.52 37.92 -19.06
C ASP A 456 -32.91 38.64 -20.38
N GLU A 457 -33.30 37.89 -21.42
CA GLU A 457 -33.73 38.48 -22.71
C GLU A 457 -35.04 39.29 -22.60
N LEU A 458 -35.93 38.93 -21.68
CA LEU A 458 -37.21 39.62 -21.49
C LEU A 458 -37.06 40.97 -20.78
N TYR A 459 -36.01 41.15 -19.97
CA TYR A 459 -35.77 42.40 -19.25
C TYR A 459 -35.05 43.46 -20.11
N ASP A 460 -34.21 43.06 -21.07
CA ASP A 460 -33.48 44.01 -21.93
C ASP A 460 -34.34 44.56 -23.09
N GLY A 461 -35.49 43.91 -23.38
CA GLY A 461 -36.45 44.36 -24.40
C GLY A 461 -37.36 45.52 -23.97
N GLY A 462 -37.46 45.81 -22.66
CA GLY A 462 -38.42 46.78 -22.11
C GLY A 462 -37.98 48.25 -22.13
N ASP A 463 -36.68 48.53 -22.16
CA ASP A 463 -36.15 49.90 -21.97
C ASP A 463 -35.67 50.57 -23.27
N SER A 464 -35.60 49.83 -24.39
CA SER A 464 -35.21 50.40 -25.69
C SER A 464 -36.34 51.19 -26.39
N LEU A 465 -37.61 50.96 -25.98
CA LEU A 465 -38.75 51.70 -26.52
C LEU A 465 -38.97 53.07 -25.88
N HIS A 466 -38.41 53.34 -24.70
CA HIS A 466 -38.44 54.69 -24.11
C HIS A 466 -37.21 55.56 -24.44
N ARG A 467 -36.03 54.98 -24.69
CA ARG A 467 -34.86 55.79 -25.13
C ARG A 467 -34.94 56.31 -26.57
N THR A 468 -35.80 55.73 -27.41
CA THR A 468 -36.00 56.22 -28.79
C THR A 468 -37.02 57.36 -28.88
N GLN A 469 -37.84 57.59 -27.84
CA GLN A 469 -38.73 58.76 -27.75
C GLN A 469 -38.01 59.99 -27.19
N ASP A 470 -37.07 59.86 -26.26
CA ASP A 470 -36.32 61.01 -25.74
C ASP A 470 -35.23 61.52 -26.70
N ALA A 471 -34.62 60.65 -27.51
CA ALA A 471 -33.67 61.08 -28.56
C ALA A 471 -34.35 61.84 -29.73
N ASN A 472 -35.66 61.64 -29.95
CA ASN A 472 -36.44 62.41 -30.92
C ASN A 472 -37.01 63.72 -30.35
N LEU A 473 -37.19 63.83 -29.02
CA LEU A 473 -37.55 65.07 -28.33
C LEU A 473 -36.38 66.06 -28.25
N GLU A 474 -35.13 65.61 -28.15
CA GLU A 474 -33.95 66.49 -28.22
C GLU A 474 -33.61 66.96 -29.65
N ARG A 475 -33.93 66.19 -30.69
CA ARG A 475 -33.73 66.63 -32.09
C ARG A 475 -34.73 67.71 -32.54
N ASN A 476 -35.94 67.76 -31.99
CA ASN A 476 -36.92 68.80 -32.32
C ASN A 476 -36.72 70.12 -31.57
N ARG A 477 -35.95 70.15 -30.47
CA ARG A 477 -35.60 71.42 -29.78
C ARG A 477 -34.49 72.21 -30.46
N LYS A 478 -33.74 71.63 -31.42
CA LYS A 478 -32.69 72.33 -32.18
C LYS A 478 -33.15 72.98 -33.50
N ARG A 479 -34.44 72.88 -33.87
CA ARG A 479 -34.97 73.45 -35.13
C ARG A 479 -35.80 74.75 -35.00
N CYS A 480 -35.91 75.32 -33.80
CA CYS A 480 -36.53 76.64 -33.57
C CYS A 480 -35.55 77.73 -33.13
N ARG A 481 -34.25 77.56 -33.41
CA ARG A 481 -33.25 78.64 -33.33
C ARG A 481 -32.34 78.62 -34.56
N SER A 482 -32.88 79.06 -35.68
CA SER A 482 -32.16 79.79 -36.74
C SER A 482 -33.17 80.51 -37.62
#